data_AF-A0A3L8PHZ1-F1
#
_entry.id   AF-A0A3L8PHZ1-F1
#
_cell.length_a   1.000
_cell.length_b   1.000
_cell.length_c   1.000
_cell.angle_alpha   90.00
_cell.angle_beta   90.00
_cell.angle_gamma   90.00
#
_symmetry.space_group_name_H-M   'P 1'
#
loop_
_entity.id
_entity.type
_entity.pdbx_description
1 polymer ?
#
loop_
_entity_poly.entity_id
_entity_poly.type
_entity_poly.pdbx_seq_one_letter_code
_entity_poly.pdbx_strand_id
1 'polypeptide(L)' 'MERKKAANCDLDHRQPLPDGPTSGENLWALCRHHHKLKTFDHAQPIEHDDGWAWRIGSTTLTE' A
#
# COMPACT_ATOMS: atom_id res chain seq x y z
N MET A 1 -6.74 -9.35 6.56
CA MET A 1 -7.52 -8.87 5.39
C MET A 1 -7.42 -9.92 4.28
N GLU A 2 -8.29 -9.96 3.27
CA GLU A 2 -8.27 -11.03 2.24
C GLU A 2 -7.30 -10.71 1.09
N ARG A 3 -6.34 -11.60 0.80
CA ARG A 3 -5.45 -11.49 -0.37
C ARG A 3 -6.24 -11.49 -1.68
N LYS A 4 -5.94 -10.57 -2.59
CA LYS A 4 -6.58 -10.48 -3.91
C LYS A 4 -5.72 -11.09 -5.02
N LYS A 5 -6.38 -11.64 -6.05
CA LYS A 5 -5.73 -12.12 -7.27
C LYS A 5 -4.96 -10.98 -7.94
N ALA A 6 -3.77 -11.28 -8.47
CA ALA A 6 -2.91 -10.30 -9.14
C ALA A 6 -3.62 -9.55 -10.29
N ALA A 7 -4.54 -10.19 -11.02
CA ALA A 7 -5.30 -9.57 -12.11
C ALA A 7 -6.24 -8.43 -11.66
N ASN A 8 -6.50 -8.29 -10.35
CA ASN A 8 -7.34 -7.24 -9.77
C ASN A 8 -6.50 -6.21 -9.00
N CYS A 9 -5.19 -6.19 -9.21
CA CYS A 9 -4.28 -5.23 -8.62
C CYS A 9 -3.83 -4.20 -9.65
N ASP A 10 -3.69 -2.96 -9.20
CA ASP A 10 -3.13 -1.86 -9.97
C ASP A 10 -1.74 -1.52 -9.41
N LEU A 11 -0.82 -1.03 -10.25
CA LEU A 11 0.48 -0.52 -9.79
C LEU A 11 0.36 0.95 -9.39
N ASP A 12 0.82 1.29 -8.19
CA ASP A 12 0.88 2.68 -7.71
C ASP A 12 2.18 2.93 -6.92
N HIS A 13 2.66 4.17 -6.95
CA HIS A 13 3.92 4.56 -6.32
C HIS A 13 3.85 4.50 -4.79
N ARG A 14 4.82 3.89 -4.10
CA ARG A 14 4.88 3.91 -2.62
C ARG A 14 5.10 5.33 -2.12
N GLN A 15 6.13 5.97 -2.66
CA GLN A 15 6.42 7.39 -2.51
C GLN A 15 5.96 8.13 -3.77
N PRO A 16 4.98 9.05 -3.67
CA PRO A 16 4.45 9.77 -4.82
C PRO A 16 5.51 10.60 -5.55
N LEU A 17 5.25 10.91 -6.83
CA LEU A 17 6.00 11.93 -7.54
C LEU A 17 5.75 13.32 -6.93
N PRO A 18 6.75 14.23 -6.93
CA PRO A 18 8.10 14.06 -7.50
C PRO A 18 9.10 13.36 -6.57
N ASP A 19 8.71 13.04 -5.34
CA ASP A 19 9.64 12.63 -4.28
C ASP A 19 10.15 11.19 -4.46
N GLY A 20 9.39 10.33 -5.15
CA GLY A 20 9.77 8.94 -5.43
C GLY A 20 9.98 8.63 -6.92
N PRO A 21 10.93 7.74 -7.29
CA PRO A 21 11.17 7.37 -8.68
C PRO A 21 10.09 6.42 -9.22
N THR A 22 9.89 6.39 -10.54
CA THR A 22 9.14 5.30 -11.20
C THR A 22 10.05 4.09 -11.38
N SER A 23 10.15 3.25 -10.35
CA SER A 23 10.95 2.02 -10.34
C SER A 23 10.15 0.85 -9.80
N GLY A 24 10.53 -0.39 -10.13
CA GLY A 24 9.87 -1.59 -9.59
C GLY A 24 9.90 -1.64 -8.06
N GLU A 25 10.96 -1.11 -7.47
CA GLU A 25 11.06 -0.97 -6.01
C GLU A 25 10.01 0.02 -5.49
N ASN A 26 9.77 1.15 -6.15
CA ASN A 26 8.78 2.13 -5.70
C ASN A 26 7.35 1.85 -6.17
N LEU A 27 7.05 0.70 -6.78
CA LEU A 27 5.69 0.36 -7.22
C LEU A 27 5.09 -0.77 -6.39
N TRP A 28 3.82 -0.62 -6.03
CA TRP A 28 3.05 -1.63 -5.31
C TRP A 28 1.91 -2.17 -6.16
N ALA A 29 1.77 -3.49 -6.21
CA ALA A 29 0.66 -4.20 -6.87
C ALA A 29 -0.49 -4.46 -5.89
N LEU A 30 -1.15 -3.40 -5.45
CA LEU A 30 -2.26 -3.49 -4.49
C LEU A 30 -3.61 -3.53 -5.19
N CYS A 31 -4.61 -4.09 -4.50
CA CYS A 31 -5.99 -4.02 -4.97
C CYS A 31 -6.56 -2.61 -4.79
N ARG A 32 -7.63 -2.30 -5.52
CA ARG A 32 -8.29 -0.98 -5.46
C ARG A 32 -8.74 -0.55 -4.07
N HIS A 33 -9.06 -1.50 -3.19
CA HIS A 33 -9.43 -1.18 -1.80
C HIS A 33 -8.25 -0.57 -1.05
N HIS A 34 -7.08 -1.20 -1.13
CA HIS A 34 -5.84 -0.68 -0.53
C HIS A 34 -5.42 0.66 -1.12
N HIS A 35 -5.51 0.82 -2.44
CA HIS A 35 -5.22 2.11 -3.08
C HIS A 35 -6.12 3.22 -2.53
N LYS A 36 -7.43 2.97 -2.36
CA LYS A 36 -8.34 3.94 -1.75
C LYS A 36 -7.96 4.27 -0.30
N LEU A 37 -7.61 3.28 0.52
CA LEU A 37 -7.20 3.51 1.90
C LEU A 37 -5.99 4.44 1.98
N LYS A 38 -5.01 4.24 1.09
CA LYS A 38 -3.81 5.07 0.98
C LYS A 38 -4.12 6.47 0.44
N THR A 39 -4.87 6.58 -0.65
CA THR A 39 -5.15 7.86 -1.32
C THR A 39 -5.94 8.81 -0.44
N PHE A 40 -6.89 8.31 0.34
CA PHE A 40 -7.76 9.14 1.18
C PHE A 40 -7.24 9.31 2.62
N ASP A 41 -5.95 9.02 2.85
CA ASP A 41 -5.24 9.15 4.13
C ASP A 41 -5.96 8.46 5.30
N HIS A 42 -6.69 7.38 5.00
CA HIS A 42 -7.34 6.56 6.01
C HIS A 42 -6.38 5.54 6.60
N ALA A 43 -5.32 5.20 5.87
CA ALA A 43 -4.31 4.25 6.31
C ALA A 43 -2.92 4.66 5.83
N GLN A 44 -1.96 4.67 6.76
CA GLN A 44 -0.55 4.90 6.47
C GLN A 44 0.17 3.55 6.37
N PRO A 45 0.84 3.25 5.26
CA PRO A 45 1.65 2.05 5.17
C PRO A 45 2.89 2.20 6.06
N ILE A 46 3.23 1.16 6.81
CA ILE A 46 4.41 1.10 7.68
C ILE A 46 5.20 -0.18 7.41
N GLU A 47 6.51 -0.13 7.59
CA GLU A 47 7.34 -1.33 7.58
C GLU A 47 6.96 -2.23 8.77
N HIS A 48 6.98 -3.53 8.53
CA HIS A 48 6.67 -4.58 9.50
C HIS A 48 7.61 -5.77 9.26
N ASP A 49 7.82 -6.61 10.28
CA ASP A 49 8.83 -7.69 10.23
C ASP A 49 8.66 -8.63 9.02
N ASP A 50 7.42 -8.89 8.61
CA ASP A 50 7.05 -9.75 7.47
C ASP A 50 6.72 -8.97 6.17
N GLY A 51 7.10 -7.69 6.10
CA GLY A 51 6.87 -6.83 4.94
C GLY A 51 6.23 -5.51 5.33
N TRP A 52 4.94 -5.35 5.07
CA TRP A 52 4.23 -4.08 5.25
C TRP A 52 2.92 -4.27 6.01
N ALA A 53 2.57 -3.29 6.82
CA ALA A 53 1.30 -3.21 7.53
C ALA A 53 0.62 -1.85 7.30
N TRP A 54 -0.68 -1.79 7.59
CA TRP A 54 -1.46 -0.57 7.51
C TRP A 54 -1.73 -0.01 8.89
N ARG A 55 -1.24 1.19 9.17
CA ARG A 55 -1.59 1.95 10.36
C ARG A 55 -2.85 2.76 10.11
N ILE A 56 -3.89 2.49 10.88
CA ILE A 56 -5.18 3.20 10.87
C ILE A 56 -5.40 3.76 12.29
N GLY A 57 -5.18 5.06 12.47
CA GLY A 57 -5.15 5.67 13.80
C GLY A 57 -4.07 5.02 14.68
N SER A 58 -4.47 4.46 15.82
CA SER A 58 -3.60 3.70 16.73
C SER A 58 -3.52 2.21 16.44
N THR A 59 -4.26 1.71 15.44
CA THR A 59 -4.34 0.28 15.11
C THR A 59 -3.37 -0.05 13.99
N THR A 60 -2.58 -1.11 14.17
CA THR A 60 -1.79 -1.73 13.11
C THR A 60 -2.53 -2.95 12.58
N LEU A 61 -2.85 -2.94 11.29
CA LEU A 61 -3.42 -4.08 10.57
C LEU A 61 -2.33 -4.76 9.77
N THR A 62 -2.00 -5.99 10.17
CA THR A 62 -1.19 -6.93 9.39
C THR A 62 -2.12 -7.81 8.54
N GLU A 63 -1.62 -8.31 7.41
CA GLU A 63 -2.33 -9.30 6.59
C GLU A 63 -2.06 -10.73 7.03
#